data_AF-A0A2M8A9P9-F1
#
_entry.id   AF-A0A2M8A9P9-F1
#
_cell.length_a   1.000
_cell.length_b   1.000
_cell.length_c   1.000
_cell.angle_alpha   90.00
_cell.angle_beta   90.00
_cell.angle_gamma   90.00
#
_symmetry.space_group_name_H-M   'P 1'
#
loop_
_entity.id
_entity.type
_entity.pdbx_description
1 polymer ?
#
loop_
_entity_poly.entity_id
_entity_poly.type
_entity_poly.pdbx_seq_one_letter_code
_entity_poly.pdbx_strand_id
1 'polypeptide(L)'
;MNSKKLFIILFLITLSFFYSVAQTTQKATSKIITSVLLDQDKKTPLPYANILVLHKDKGAITNENGYFLIDDEGINNNDTLSFNYIGYHSKKMAISELQNNLPILLKEEIVNLSETFVFANQHNAEEIIKNVVKYKAVNYKNRTSKKQLFIRQRSISDVEHIDIKFIKSSFSQLDEKMTRLVQKKIPKQSISYTDFLGNFYFSKNKKDSLKIEPTKIVTLKDKNLADANQLEEMFEKLFSDTKENEYWKIKSGIIGGKVDMEEEDSSAKKDSLKDFHENYFPTY
;
A
#
# COMPACT_ATOMS: atom_id res chain seq x y z
N MET A 1 55.29 47.60 2.43
CA MET A 1 53.81 47.56 2.32
C MET A 1 53.23 48.10 3.62
N ASN A 2 52.44 49.18 3.60
CA ASN A 2 51.90 49.79 4.84
C ASN A 2 51.15 48.75 5.69
N SER A 3 51.38 48.74 7.00
CA SER A 3 50.75 47.80 7.94
C SER A 3 49.22 47.75 7.82
N LYS A 4 48.59 48.89 7.51
CA LYS A 4 47.15 48.99 7.21
C LYS A 4 46.73 48.24 5.93
N LYS A 5 47.56 48.25 4.89
CA LYS A 5 47.30 47.51 3.64
C LYS A 5 47.47 46.00 3.83
N LEU A 6 48.41 45.57 4.67
CA LEU A 6 48.60 44.15 5.01
C LEU A 6 47.40 43.60 5.77
N PHE A 7 46.83 44.39 6.70
CA PHE A 7 45.66 44.00 7.48
C PHE A 7 44.39 43.85 6.62
N ILE A 8 44.20 44.76 5.65
CA ILE A 8 43.07 44.71 4.72
C ILE A 8 43.16 43.48 3.80
N ILE A 9 44.37 43.14 3.34
CA ILE A 9 44.60 41.95 2.51
C ILE A 9 44.32 40.67 3.32
N LEU A 10 44.77 40.62 4.58
CA LEU A 10 44.50 39.47 5.46
C LEU A 10 43.00 39.33 5.79
N PHE A 11 42.29 40.44 5.96
CA PHE A 11 40.85 40.45 6.17
C PHE A 11 40.07 39.99 4.92
N LEU A 12 40.51 40.36 3.72
CA LEU A 12 39.88 39.90 2.47
C LEU A 12 40.13 38.41 2.18
N ILE A 13 41.29 37.87 2.55
CA ILE A 13 41.61 36.44 2.41
C ILE A 13 40.81 35.59 3.40
N THR A 14 40.61 36.08 4.63
CA THR A 14 39.76 35.38 5.62
C THR A 14 38.28 35.45 5.24
N LEU A 15 37.80 36.58 4.70
CA LEU A 15 36.41 36.70 4.24
C LEU A 15 36.09 35.77 3.05
N SER A 16 37.04 35.54 2.15
CA SER A 16 36.89 34.61 1.02
C SER A 16 36.92 33.13 1.44
N PHE A 17 37.58 32.78 2.54
CA PHE A 17 37.55 31.41 3.09
C PHE A 17 36.20 31.05 3.74
N PHE A 18 35.44 32.03 4.25
CA PHE A 18 34.11 31.81 4.82
C PHE A 18 33.01 31.57 3.76
N TYR A 19 33.18 32.04 2.52
CA TYR A 19 32.20 31.81 1.45
C TYR A 19 32.25 30.38 0.86
N SER A 20 33.35 29.65 1.05
CA SER A 20 33.53 28.30 0.46
C SER A 20 32.89 27.16 1.26
N VAL A 21 32.35 27.41 2.46
CA VAL A 21 31.72 26.37 3.32
C VAL A 21 30.18 26.33 3.15
N ALA A 22 29.59 27.20 2.32
CA ALA A 22 28.14 27.26 2.14
C ALA A 22 27.57 26.35 1.03
N GLN A 23 28.39 25.50 0.39
CA GLN A 23 27.91 24.55 -0.62
C GLN A 23 28.04 23.12 -0.10
N THR A 24 26.94 22.57 0.44
CA THR A 24 26.58 21.14 0.58
C THR A 24 25.37 21.15 1.53
N THR A 25 24.12 20.92 1.16
CA THR A 25 23.52 19.85 0.36
C THR A 25 22.15 20.36 -0.08
N GLN A 26 21.90 20.48 -1.38
CA GLN A 26 20.53 20.57 -1.86
C GLN A 26 19.93 19.19 -1.64
N LYS A 27 19.19 19.00 -0.55
CA LYS A 27 18.35 17.81 -0.36
C LYS A 27 17.45 17.76 -1.60
N ALA A 28 17.71 16.83 -2.52
CA ALA A 28 16.85 16.61 -3.66
C ALA A 28 15.47 16.26 -3.09
N THR A 29 14.53 17.20 -3.18
CA THR A 29 13.13 16.91 -2.93
C THR A 29 12.74 15.92 -4.02
N SER A 30 12.54 14.64 -3.68
CA SER A 30 12.13 13.67 -4.71
C SER A 30 10.81 14.17 -5.31
N LYS A 31 10.83 14.39 -6.62
CA LYS A 31 9.70 14.94 -7.35
C LYS A 31 8.82 13.78 -7.76
N ILE A 32 7.84 13.48 -6.95
CA ILE A 32 6.91 12.39 -7.20
C ILE A 32 6.11 12.64 -8.50
N ILE A 33 6.05 11.63 -9.38
CA ILE A 33 5.19 11.64 -10.57
C ILE A 33 3.84 11.04 -10.19
N THR A 34 2.77 11.83 -10.31
CA THR A 34 1.40 11.39 -9.98
C THR A 34 0.41 11.82 -11.04
N SER A 35 -0.54 10.95 -11.37
CA SER A 35 -1.72 11.30 -12.17
C SER A 35 -2.82 10.24 -11.99
N VAL A 36 -3.95 10.41 -12.68
CA VAL A 36 -5.08 9.49 -12.76
C VAL A 36 -5.19 8.94 -14.19
N LEU A 37 -5.41 7.63 -14.31
CA LEU A 37 -5.61 6.95 -15.58
C LEU A 37 -7.11 6.66 -15.78
N LEU A 38 -7.67 7.14 -16.88
CA LEU A 38 -9.09 7.05 -17.19
C LEU A 38 -9.32 6.43 -18.57
N ASP A 39 -10.50 5.83 -18.73
CA ASP A 39 -11.07 5.50 -20.02
C ASP A 39 -11.27 6.78 -20.85
N GLN A 40 -10.88 6.76 -22.13
CA GLN A 40 -10.97 7.93 -22.98
C GLN A 40 -12.42 8.36 -23.26
N ASP A 41 -13.35 7.42 -23.40
CA ASP A 41 -14.71 7.71 -23.86
C ASP A 41 -15.67 7.82 -22.65
N LYS A 42 -15.59 6.85 -21.74
CA LYS A 42 -16.44 6.77 -20.54
C LYS A 42 -15.97 7.68 -19.40
N LYS A 43 -14.71 8.13 -19.44
CA LYS A 43 -14.04 8.88 -18.36
C LYS A 43 -14.04 8.17 -17.00
N THR A 44 -14.25 6.86 -17.00
CA THR A 44 -14.23 6.03 -15.79
C THR A 44 -12.79 5.70 -15.40
N PRO A 45 -12.48 5.61 -14.10
CA PRO A 45 -11.15 5.18 -13.64
C PRO A 45 -10.75 3.80 -14.16
N LEU A 46 -9.47 3.63 -14.48
CA LEU A 46 -8.89 2.35 -14.86
C LEU A 46 -8.07 1.79 -13.69
N PRO A 47 -8.64 0.91 -12.86
CA PRO A 47 -7.94 0.34 -11.71
C PRO A 47 -6.97 -0.76 -12.12
N TYR A 48 -5.89 -0.94 -11.35
CA TYR A 48 -4.91 -2.02 -11.55
C TYR A 48 -4.17 -2.00 -12.91
N ALA A 49 -4.10 -0.85 -13.57
CA ALA A 49 -3.33 -0.67 -14.79
C ALA A 49 -1.83 -0.63 -14.51
N ASN A 50 -1.05 -1.22 -15.40
CA ASN A 50 0.41 -1.31 -15.27
C ASN A 50 1.08 -0.09 -15.92
N ILE A 51 1.95 0.56 -15.18
CA ILE A 51 2.72 1.72 -15.64
C ILE A 51 4.20 1.39 -15.50
N LEU A 52 4.92 1.40 -16.61
CA LEU A 52 6.33 1.01 -16.67
C LEU A 52 7.17 2.18 -17.17
N VAL A 53 8.30 2.44 -16.51
CA VAL A 53 9.34 3.31 -17.04
C VAL A 53 10.18 2.46 -17.99
N LEU A 54 10.12 2.73 -19.29
CA LEU A 54 10.79 1.88 -20.28
C LEU A 54 12.30 1.82 -20.04
N HIS A 55 12.86 0.62 -20.21
CA HIS A 55 14.27 0.31 -20.00
C HIS A 55 14.78 0.50 -18.56
N LYS A 56 13.87 0.67 -17.60
CA LYS A 56 14.19 0.76 -16.17
C LYS A 56 13.36 -0.27 -15.41
N ASP A 57 13.91 -0.77 -14.31
CA ASP A 57 13.19 -1.64 -13.38
C ASP A 57 12.30 -0.82 -12.43
N LYS A 58 11.54 0.13 -12.99
CA LYS A 58 10.67 1.06 -12.25
C LYS A 58 9.29 1.14 -12.88
N GLY A 59 8.28 1.28 -12.04
CA GLY A 59 6.89 1.35 -12.46
C GLY A 59 5.93 1.49 -11.29
N ALA A 60 4.64 1.54 -11.58
CA ALA A 60 3.57 1.59 -10.61
C ALA A 60 2.31 0.88 -11.14
N ILE A 61 1.35 0.69 -10.24
CA ILE A 61 0.02 0.16 -10.55
C ILE A 61 -1.01 1.20 -10.10
N THR A 62 -2.08 1.40 -10.87
CA THR A 62 -3.17 2.30 -10.48
C THR A 62 -4.03 1.69 -9.36
N ASN A 63 -4.53 2.53 -8.45
CA ASN A 63 -5.49 2.11 -7.42
C ASN A 63 -6.93 2.01 -7.97
N GLU A 64 -7.90 1.69 -7.10
CA GLU A 64 -9.32 1.56 -7.47
C GLU A 64 -9.94 2.82 -8.11
N ASN A 65 -9.36 3.98 -7.82
CA ASN A 65 -9.76 5.27 -8.37
C ASN A 65 -8.88 5.69 -9.56
N GLY A 66 -8.05 4.79 -10.11
CA GLY A 66 -7.20 5.04 -11.27
C GLY A 66 -5.93 5.85 -10.99
N TYR A 67 -5.66 6.24 -9.73
CA TYR A 67 -4.48 7.04 -9.39
C TYR A 67 -3.23 6.19 -9.29
N PHE A 68 -2.10 6.74 -9.74
CA PHE A 68 -0.79 6.14 -9.58
C PHE A 68 0.25 7.13 -9.06
N LEU A 69 1.36 6.59 -8.56
CA LEU A 69 2.47 7.32 -8.02
C LEU A 69 3.78 6.60 -8.38
N ILE A 70 4.74 7.31 -8.96
CA ILE A 70 6.10 6.80 -9.25
C ILE A 70 7.12 7.76 -8.62
N ASP A 71 8.08 7.19 -7.90
CA ASP A 71 9.26 7.92 -7.40
C ASP A 71 10.21 8.24 -8.56
N ASP A 72 10.61 9.50 -8.70
CA ASP A 72 11.47 10.00 -9.77
C ASP A 72 12.95 9.73 -9.58
N GLU A 73 13.38 9.10 -8.48
CA GLU A 73 14.78 8.83 -8.22
C GLU A 73 15.42 8.07 -9.40
N GLY A 74 16.46 8.60 -10.03
CA GLY A 74 17.09 7.95 -11.19
C GLY A 74 16.18 7.84 -12.44
N ILE A 75 15.12 8.65 -12.53
CA ILE A 75 14.28 8.84 -13.71
C ILE A 75 14.53 10.25 -14.29
N ASN A 76 14.62 10.34 -15.61
CA ASN A 76 14.84 11.59 -16.35
C ASN A 76 13.53 12.02 -17.03
N ASN A 77 13.35 13.33 -17.25
CA ASN A 77 12.17 13.85 -17.95
C ASN A 77 12.00 13.32 -19.39
N ASN A 78 13.09 12.84 -20.01
CA ASN A 78 13.05 12.27 -21.36
C ASN A 78 12.76 10.76 -21.37
N ASP A 79 12.68 10.11 -20.21
CA ASP A 79 12.28 8.71 -20.14
C ASP A 79 10.82 8.57 -20.56
N THR A 80 10.48 7.39 -21.09
CA THR A 80 9.14 7.08 -21.56
C THR A 80 8.39 6.22 -20.55
N LEU A 81 7.19 6.65 -20.17
CA LEU A 81 6.24 5.83 -19.46
C LEU A 81 5.36 5.07 -20.44
N SER A 82 5.14 3.78 -20.18
CA SER A 82 4.19 2.93 -20.89
C SER A 82 3.02 2.60 -19.97
N PHE A 83 1.83 3.00 -20.37
CA PHE A 83 0.56 2.73 -19.68
C PHE A 83 -0.13 1.55 -20.38
N ASN A 84 -0.39 0.48 -19.63
CA ASN A 84 -0.94 -0.76 -20.16
C ASN A 84 -2.13 -1.23 -19.33
N TYR A 85 -3.25 -1.51 -19.98
CA TYR A 85 -4.44 -2.05 -19.35
C TYR A 85 -5.13 -3.03 -20.30
N ILE A 86 -5.60 -4.16 -19.78
CA ILE A 86 -6.18 -5.23 -20.60
C ILE A 86 -7.43 -4.71 -21.31
N GLY A 87 -7.53 -4.93 -22.62
CA GLY A 87 -8.63 -4.41 -23.45
C GLY A 87 -8.46 -2.96 -23.87
N TYR A 88 -7.28 -2.36 -23.71
CA TYR A 88 -6.98 -0.98 -24.10
C TYR A 88 -5.67 -0.90 -24.88
N HIS A 89 -5.59 0.07 -25.79
CA HIS A 89 -4.35 0.36 -26.49
C HIS A 89 -3.29 0.89 -25.51
N SER A 90 -2.11 0.27 -25.52
CA SER A 90 -0.95 0.77 -24.77
C SER A 90 -0.58 2.18 -25.21
N LYS A 91 -0.46 3.09 -24.24
CA LYS A 91 -0.04 4.48 -24.48
C LYS A 91 1.38 4.68 -23.98
N LYS A 92 2.21 5.35 -24.79
CA LYS A 92 3.58 5.72 -24.41
C LYS A 92 3.71 7.23 -24.44
N MET A 93 4.29 7.81 -23.40
CA MET A 93 4.47 9.26 -23.27
C MET A 93 5.81 9.55 -22.59
N ALA A 94 6.49 10.62 -23.01
CA ALA A 94 7.65 11.11 -22.28
C ALA A 94 7.21 11.72 -20.95
N ILE A 95 8.04 11.63 -19.91
CA ILE A 95 7.72 12.22 -18.60
C ILE A 95 7.57 13.75 -18.69
N SER A 96 8.33 14.38 -19.59
CA SER A 96 8.22 15.81 -19.91
C SER A 96 6.85 16.21 -20.47
N GLU A 97 6.13 15.29 -21.09
CA GLU A 97 4.78 15.52 -21.65
C GLU A 97 3.68 15.41 -20.60
N LEU A 98 3.98 14.90 -19.41
CA LEU A 98 3.04 14.87 -18.30
C LEU A 98 2.82 16.30 -17.80
N GLN A 99 1.76 16.92 -18.31
CA GLN A 99 1.29 18.20 -17.79
C GLN A 99 0.79 17.99 -16.36
N ASN A 100 1.27 18.84 -15.43
CA ASN A 100 1.00 18.76 -13.99
C ASN A 100 -0.46 18.38 -13.67
N ASN A 101 -0.67 17.10 -13.33
CA ASN A 101 -1.94 16.50 -12.89
C ASN A 101 -3.06 16.36 -13.94
N LEU A 102 -2.77 16.44 -15.24
CA LEU A 102 -3.80 16.08 -16.24
C LEU A 102 -4.06 14.57 -16.27
N PRO A 103 -5.34 14.15 -16.36
CA PRO A 103 -5.69 12.74 -16.53
C PRO A 103 -5.06 12.15 -17.79
N ILE A 104 -4.54 10.93 -17.67
CA ILE A 104 -4.03 10.16 -18.79
C ILE A 104 -5.18 9.30 -19.31
N LEU A 105 -5.50 9.46 -20.59
CA LEU A 105 -6.60 8.75 -21.23
C LEU A 105 -6.09 7.57 -22.05
N LEU A 106 -6.68 6.38 -21.85
CA LEU A 106 -6.50 5.19 -22.68
C LEU A 106 -7.74 4.91 -23.51
N LYS A 107 -7.52 4.54 -24.78
CA LYS A 107 -8.59 4.16 -25.69
C LYS A 107 -8.83 2.65 -25.62
N GLU A 108 -10.09 2.26 -25.48
CA GLU A 108 -10.50 0.85 -25.49
C GLU A 108 -10.10 0.21 -26.83
N GLU A 109 -9.51 -0.98 -26.75
CA GLU A 109 -9.10 -1.81 -27.87
C GLU A 109 -9.95 -3.07 -27.87
N ILE A 110 -10.99 -3.06 -28.71
CA ILE A 110 -11.84 -4.22 -28.92
C ILE A 110 -11.10 -5.17 -29.86
N VAL A 111 -10.35 -6.11 -29.30
CA VAL A 111 -9.74 -7.19 -30.07
C VAL A 111 -10.80 -8.24 -30.37
N ASN A 112 -11.32 -8.23 -31.59
CA ASN A 112 -12.11 -9.36 -32.10
C ASN A 112 -11.15 -10.52 -32.37
N LEU A 113 -11.21 -11.55 -31.53
CA LEU A 113 -10.46 -12.78 -31.77
C LEU A 113 -11.04 -13.47 -33.01
N SER A 114 -10.19 -13.74 -33.99
CA SER A 114 -10.57 -14.60 -35.12
C SER A 114 -10.97 -15.97 -34.60
N GLU A 115 -12.00 -16.56 -35.20
CA GLU A 115 -12.39 -17.94 -34.94
C GLU A 115 -11.17 -18.84 -35.12
N THR A 116 -10.78 -19.52 -34.05
CA THR A 116 -9.64 -20.44 -34.04
C THR A 116 -10.19 -21.85 -33.94
N PHE A 117 -9.86 -22.67 -34.93
CA PHE A 117 -10.15 -24.09 -34.90
C PHE A 117 -9.13 -24.76 -33.95
N VAL A 118 -9.59 -25.12 -32.76
CA VAL A 118 -8.79 -25.93 -31.84
C VAL A 118 -8.84 -27.37 -32.34
N PHE A 119 -7.84 -27.76 -33.11
CA PHE A 119 -7.64 -29.16 -33.43
C PHE A 119 -7.13 -29.88 -32.19
N ALA A 120 -7.68 -31.06 -31.91
CA ALA A 120 -7.16 -31.94 -30.86
C ALA A 120 -5.79 -32.48 -31.29
N ASN A 121 -4.75 -31.67 -31.16
CA ASN A 121 -3.40 -32.19 -31.15
C ASN A 121 -3.29 -33.05 -29.89
N GLN A 122 -3.06 -34.34 -30.08
CA GLN A 122 -2.71 -35.26 -28.99
C GLN A 122 -1.28 -34.96 -28.53
N HIS A 123 -1.05 -33.77 -27.97
CA HIS A 123 0.21 -33.49 -27.32
C HIS A 123 0.32 -34.42 -26.11
N ASN A 124 1.34 -35.27 -26.14
CA ASN A 124 1.62 -36.17 -25.04
C ASN A 124 2.04 -35.34 -23.82
N ALA A 125 1.34 -35.49 -22.70
CA ALA A 125 1.68 -34.81 -21.45
C ALA A 125 3.15 -35.07 -21.04
N GLU A 126 3.66 -36.27 -21.28
CA GLU A 126 5.06 -36.63 -21.06
C GLU A 126 6.02 -35.77 -21.90
N GLU A 127 5.67 -35.49 -23.16
CA GLU A 127 6.48 -34.64 -24.03
C GLU A 127 6.48 -33.18 -23.56
N ILE A 128 5.32 -32.68 -23.12
CA ILE A 128 5.20 -31.34 -22.52
C ILE A 128 6.10 -31.25 -21.27
N ILE A 129 6.04 -32.24 -20.37
CA ILE A 129 6.86 -32.25 -19.16
C ILE A 129 8.35 -32.38 -19.51
N LYS A 130 8.73 -33.22 -20.49
CA LYS A 130 10.12 -33.29 -20.99
C LYS A 130 10.62 -31.94 -21.46
N ASN A 131 9.80 -31.20 -22.21
CA ASN A 131 10.13 -29.85 -22.67
C ASN A 131 10.24 -28.86 -21.50
N VAL A 132 9.30 -28.89 -20.54
CA VAL A 132 9.39 -28.06 -19.33
C VAL A 132 10.70 -28.32 -18.59
N VAL A 133 11.07 -29.58 -18.33
CA VAL A 133 12.31 -29.94 -17.64
C VAL A 133 13.54 -29.48 -18.44
N LYS A 134 13.56 -29.73 -19.76
CA LYS A 134 14.64 -29.33 -20.67
C LYS A 134 14.88 -27.83 -20.66
N TYR A 135 13.81 -27.04 -20.69
CA TYR A 135 13.89 -25.57 -20.82
C TYR A 135 13.79 -24.83 -19.47
N LYS A 136 13.52 -25.52 -18.36
CA LYS A 136 13.36 -24.91 -17.02
C LYS A 136 14.51 -24.00 -16.64
N ALA A 137 15.76 -24.47 -16.81
CA ALA A 137 16.95 -23.70 -16.42
C ALA A 137 17.16 -22.44 -17.29
N VAL A 138 16.69 -22.46 -18.54
CA VAL A 138 16.78 -21.33 -19.48
C VAL A 138 15.67 -20.32 -19.20
N ASN A 139 14.44 -20.78 -18.99
CA ASN A 139 13.26 -19.94 -18.79
C ASN A 139 13.21 -19.33 -17.38
N TYR A 140 13.68 -20.07 -16.37
CA TYR A 140 13.67 -19.65 -14.97
C TYR A 140 15.10 -19.57 -14.43
N LYS A 141 15.78 -18.47 -14.76
CA LYS A 141 17.14 -18.22 -14.25
C LYS A 141 17.10 -18.07 -12.73
N ASN A 142 17.72 -19.01 -12.02
CA ASN A 142 17.94 -18.93 -10.58
C ASN A 142 19.12 -17.98 -10.29
N ARG A 143 18.81 -16.69 -10.18
CA ARG A 143 19.76 -15.62 -9.90
C ARG A 143 19.40 -14.93 -8.60
N THR A 144 20.42 -14.51 -7.85
CA THR A 144 20.20 -13.60 -6.73
C THR A 144 19.56 -12.32 -7.26
N SER A 145 18.45 -11.91 -6.68
CA SER A 145 17.71 -10.74 -7.15
C SER A 145 17.00 -10.05 -6.00
N LYS A 146 16.93 -8.72 -6.09
CA LYS A 146 16.08 -7.89 -5.24
C LYS A 146 14.86 -7.50 -6.05
N LYS A 147 13.68 -7.64 -5.46
CA LYS A 147 12.41 -7.18 -6.03
C LYS A 147 11.67 -6.37 -4.99
N GLN A 148 11.15 -5.22 -5.37
CA GLN A 148 10.20 -4.49 -4.54
C GLN A 148 8.80 -5.02 -4.87
N LEU A 149 8.07 -5.47 -3.86
CA LEU A 149 6.71 -6.01 -4.02
C LEU A 149 5.74 -5.12 -3.27
N PHE A 150 4.64 -4.80 -3.96
CA PHE A 150 3.44 -4.25 -3.37
C PHE A 150 2.35 -5.32 -3.39
N ILE A 151 1.75 -5.59 -2.24
CA ILE A 151 0.66 -6.55 -2.07
C ILE A 151 -0.48 -5.84 -1.37
N ARG A 152 -1.70 -5.94 -1.92
CA ARG A 152 -2.92 -5.47 -1.29
C ARG A 152 -3.84 -6.64 -1.02
N GLN A 153 -4.14 -6.86 0.25
CA GLN A 153 -5.19 -7.78 0.66
C GLN A 153 -6.47 -6.98 0.92
N ARG A 154 -7.57 -7.34 0.26
CA ARG A 154 -8.90 -6.81 0.51
C ARG A 154 -9.70 -7.81 1.32
N SER A 155 -10.17 -7.40 2.48
CA SER A 155 -11.12 -8.17 3.28
C SER A 155 -12.49 -7.52 3.16
N ILE A 156 -13.50 -8.32 2.79
CA ILE A 156 -14.90 -7.91 2.77
C ILE A 156 -15.61 -8.76 3.80
N SER A 157 -16.32 -8.11 4.72
CA SER A 157 -17.18 -8.77 5.69
C SER A 157 -18.59 -8.25 5.52
N ASP A 158 -19.50 -9.16 5.21
CA ASP A 158 -20.93 -8.90 5.05
C ASP A 158 -21.68 -9.46 6.27
N VAL A 159 -22.61 -8.66 6.79
CA VAL A 159 -23.48 -9.05 7.88
C VAL A 159 -24.90 -9.20 7.36
N GLU A 160 -25.32 -10.44 7.18
CA GLU A 160 -26.65 -10.78 6.65
C GLU A 160 -27.77 -10.37 7.62
N HIS A 161 -27.59 -10.67 8.91
CA HIS A 161 -28.57 -10.40 9.94
C HIS A 161 -27.92 -10.03 11.27
N ILE A 162 -28.42 -8.96 11.91
CA ILE A 162 -28.07 -8.58 13.29
C ILE A 162 -29.38 -8.40 14.04
N ASP A 163 -29.56 -9.17 15.11
CA ASP A 163 -30.62 -8.94 16.08
C ASP A 163 -30.04 -8.86 17.50
N ILE A 164 -30.29 -7.72 18.15
CA ILE A 164 -29.83 -7.47 19.52
C ILE A 164 -31.05 -7.41 20.42
N LYS A 165 -31.19 -8.43 21.28
CA LYS A 165 -32.20 -8.47 22.32
C LYS A 165 -31.62 -7.93 23.63
N PHE A 166 -32.03 -6.72 24.01
CA PHE A 166 -31.67 -6.15 25.30
C PHE A 166 -32.36 -6.93 26.45
N ILE A 167 -31.61 -7.25 27.49
CA ILE A 167 -32.12 -7.97 28.68
C ILE A 167 -32.02 -7.10 29.92
N LYS A 168 -30.80 -6.67 30.27
CA LYS A 168 -30.53 -5.77 31.41
C LYS A 168 -29.14 -5.16 31.26
N SER A 169 -28.93 -4.02 31.88
CA SER A 169 -27.62 -3.35 31.99
C SER A 169 -27.48 -2.72 33.37
N SER A 170 -26.27 -2.76 33.93
CA SER A 170 -25.90 -1.97 35.11
C SER A 170 -25.47 -0.55 34.75
N PHE A 171 -25.28 -0.26 33.46
CA PHE A 171 -24.93 1.06 32.91
C PHE A 171 -26.18 1.72 32.35
N SER A 172 -26.59 2.84 32.95
CA SER A 172 -27.79 3.58 32.54
C SER A 172 -27.72 4.10 31.11
N GLN A 173 -26.52 4.36 30.60
CA GLN A 173 -26.27 4.82 29.23
C GLN A 173 -26.39 3.69 28.19
N LEU A 174 -26.30 2.42 28.62
CA LEU A 174 -26.47 1.25 27.77
C LEU A 174 -27.88 0.68 27.96
N ASP A 175 -28.86 1.38 27.40
CA ASP A 175 -30.28 1.04 27.45
C ASP A 175 -30.77 0.43 26.13
N GLU A 176 -32.06 0.04 26.08
CA GLU A 176 -32.65 -0.53 24.87
C GLU A 176 -32.53 0.43 23.68
N LYS A 177 -32.70 1.74 23.90
CA LYS A 177 -32.60 2.76 22.83
C LYS A 177 -31.20 2.78 22.23
N MET A 178 -30.15 2.73 23.05
CA MET A 178 -28.77 2.65 22.60
C MET A 178 -28.53 1.37 21.80
N THR A 179 -29.02 0.21 22.27
CA THR A 179 -28.84 -1.05 21.52
C THR A 179 -29.51 -1.04 20.14
N ARG A 180 -30.69 -0.40 20.01
CA ARG A 180 -31.35 -0.20 18.71
C ARG A 180 -30.54 0.71 17.79
N LEU A 181 -29.91 1.74 18.35
CA LEU A 181 -29.03 2.63 17.59
C LEU A 181 -27.79 1.90 17.09
N VAL A 182 -27.16 1.08 17.93
CA VAL A 182 -26.03 0.21 17.55
C VAL A 182 -26.44 -0.75 16.44
N GLN A 183 -27.55 -1.48 16.60
CA GLN A 183 -28.07 -2.40 15.59
C GLN A 183 -28.32 -1.70 14.24
N LYS A 184 -28.77 -0.44 14.26
CA LYS A 184 -28.98 0.37 13.05
C LYS A 184 -27.68 0.92 12.44
N LYS A 185 -26.69 1.25 13.28
CA LYS A 185 -25.43 1.88 12.87
C LYS A 185 -24.32 0.91 12.51
N ILE A 186 -24.39 -0.35 12.94
CA ILE A 186 -23.41 -1.35 12.52
C ILE A 186 -23.47 -1.49 10.99
N PRO A 187 -22.35 -1.34 10.29
CA PRO A 187 -22.32 -1.45 8.83
C PRO A 187 -22.67 -2.88 8.42
N LYS A 188 -23.64 -3.02 7.50
CA LYS A 188 -24.01 -4.33 6.91
C LYS A 188 -22.91 -4.91 6.01
N GLN A 189 -22.05 -4.05 5.49
CA GLN A 189 -20.88 -4.45 4.73
C GLN A 189 -19.73 -3.58 5.18
N SER A 190 -18.60 -4.23 5.44
CA SER A 190 -17.36 -3.56 5.82
C SER A 190 -16.23 -4.05 4.94
N ILE A 191 -15.43 -3.12 4.44
CA ILE A 191 -14.29 -3.40 3.59
C ILE A 191 -13.05 -2.83 4.27
N SER A 192 -12.02 -3.66 4.39
CA SER A 192 -10.70 -3.23 4.83
C SER A 192 -9.63 -3.65 3.83
N TYR A 193 -8.58 -2.85 3.78
CA TYR A 193 -7.40 -3.08 2.96
C TYR A 193 -6.19 -3.18 3.87
N THR A 194 -5.35 -4.19 3.65
CA THR A 194 -4.02 -4.24 4.21
C THR A 194 -3.03 -4.19 3.06
N ASP A 195 -2.27 -3.11 3.01
CA ASP A 195 -1.22 -2.87 2.03
C ASP A 195 0.13 -3.20 2.64
N PHE A 196 0.89 -4.03 1.94
CA PHE A 196 2.27 -4.35 2.23
C PHE A 196 3.16 -3.81 1.10
N LEU A 197 4.20 -3.05 1.46
CA LEU A 197 5.29 -2.70 0.57
C LEU A 197 6.61 -3.18 1.19
N GLY A 198 7.42 -3.92 0.43
CA GLY A 198 8.70 -4.39 0.94
C GLY A 198 9.64 -4.92 -0.13
N ASN A 199 10.91 -5.09 0.26
CA ASN A 199 11.95 -5.66 -0.58
C ASN A 199 12.07 -7.17 -0.33
N PHE A 200 11.92 -7.96 -1.38
CA PHE A 200 12.17 -9.40 -1.39
C PHE A 200 13.53 -9.67 -2.02
N TYR A 201 14.40 -10.30 -1.26
CA TYR A 201 15.71 -10.74 -1.70
C TYR A 201 15.64 -12.25 -1.93
N PHE A 202 15.71 -12.64 -3.19
CA PHE A 202 15.82 -14.03 -3.59
C PHE A 202 17.30 -14.38 -3.72
N SER A 203 17.73 -15.43 -3.05
CA SER A 203 19.10 -15.92 -3.09
C SER A 203 19.17 -17.26 -3.79
N LYS A 204 20.28 -17.51 -4.49
CA LYS A 204 20.57 -18.83 -5.07
C LYS A 204 20.85 -19.89 -3.99
N ASN A 205 21.19 -19.48 -2.76
CA ASN A 205 21.46 -20.39 -1.65
C ASN A 205 20.17 -21.08 -1.19
N LYS A 206 20.14 -22.41 -1.25
CA LYS A 206 18.95 -23.21 -0.86
C LYS A 206 18.63 -23.17 0.63
N LYS A 207 19.60 -22.86 1.49
CA LYS A 207 19.41 -22.79 2.95
C LYS A 207 18.78 -21.48 3.40
N ASP A 208 18.99 -20.41 2.63
CA ASP A 208 18.49 -19.06 2.91
C ASP A 208 18.14 -18.41 1.57
N SER A 209 17.01 -18.83 1.02
CA SER A 209 16.61 -18.51 -0.36
C SER A 209 15.74 -17.26 -0.46
N LEU A 210 15.17 -16.79 0.66
CA LEU A 210 14.25 -15.67 0.69
C LEU A 210 14.43 -14.85 1.97
N LYS A 211 14.76 -13.57 1.80
CA LYS A 211 14.68 -12.57 2.87
C LYS A 211 13.64 -11.52 2.48
N ILE A 212 12.78 -11.16 3.42
CA ILE A 212 11.77 -10.11 3.26
C ILE A 212 12.18 -8.95 4.18
N GLU A 213 12.23 -7.75 3.62
CA GLU A 213 12.47 -6.50 4.34
C GLU A 213 11.26 -5.60 4.13
N PRO A 214 10.28 -5.63 5.06
CA PRO A 214 9.12 -4.77 4.99
C PRO A 214 9.55 -3.30 5.02
N THR A 215 8.97 -2.49 4.16
CA THR A 215 9.22 -1.04 4.08
C THR A 215 8.06 -0.26 4.68
N LYS A 216 6.83 -0.73 4.47
CA LYS A 216 5.62 -0.09 5.00
C LYS A 216 4.47 -1.09 5.05
N ILE A 217 3.68 -1.04 6.11
CA ILE A 217 2.43 -1.80 6.24
C ILE A 217 1.33 -0.84 6.67
N VAL A 218 0.24 -0.78 5.91
CA VAL A 218 -0.87 0.14 6.18
C VAL A 218 -2.17 -0.62 6.14
N THR A 219 -2.97 -0.50 7.20
CA THR A 219 -4.35 -0.96 7.21
C THR A 219 -5.29 0.24 7.04
N LEU A 220 -6.17 0.17 6.05
CA LEU A 220 -7.18 1.19 5.77
C LEU A 220 -8.57 0.56 5.88
N LYS A 221 -9.44 1.18 6.66
CA LYS A 221 -10.85 0.84 6.76
C LYS A 221 -11.64 1.78 5.83
N ASP A 222 -12.61 1.25 5.08
CA ASP A 222 -13.49 2.07 4.23
C ASP A 222 -14.37 3.02 5.08
N LYS A 223 -14.87 4.12 4.48
CA LYS A 223 -15.64 5.17 5.17
C LYS A 223 -16.86 4.64 5.94
N ASN A 224 -17.47 3.55 5.49
CA ASN A 224 -18.60 2.91 6.18
C ASN A 224 -18.23 2.33 7.57
N LEU A 225 -16.93 2.13 7.85
CA LEU A 225 -16.41 1.75 9.16
C LEU A 225 -16.09 2.96 10.05
N ALA A 226 -16.12 4.20 9.55
CA ALA A 226 -15.85 5.39 10.37
C ALA A 226 -16.90 5.60 11.48
N ASP A 227 -18.15 5.20 11.21
CA ASP A 227 -19.21 5.19 12.22
C ASP A 227 -18.99 4.12 13.30
N ALA A 228 -18.26 3.04 12.98
CA ALA A 228 -17.88 2.03 13.96
C ALA A 228 -16.80 2.55 14.92
N ASN A 229 -15.87 3.38 14.45
CA ASN A 229 -14.89 4.03 15.32
C ASN A 229 -15.56 4.98 16.34
N GLN A 230 -16.64 5.67 15.95
CA GLN A 230 -17.41 6.48 16.90
C GLN A 230 -18.11 5.63 17.96
N LEU A 231 -18.60 4.44 17.57
CA LEU A 231 -19.15 3.49 18.53
C LEU A 231 -18.06 2.97 19.47
N GLU A 232 -16.88 2.66 18.94
CA GLU A 232 -15.70 2.25 19.69
C GLU A 232 -15.30 3.31 20.72
N GLU A 233 -15.09 4.57 20.32
CA GLU A 233 -14.80 5.69 21.24
C GLU A 233 -15.89 5.88 22.31
N MET A 234 -17.17 5.75 21.92
CA MET A 234 -18.28 5.80 22.88
C MET A 234 -18.18 4.66 23.90
N PHE A 235 -17.90 3.45 23.44
CA PHE A 235 -17.75 2.28 24.32
C PHE A 235 -16.52 2.41 25.20
N GLU A 236 -15.36 2.78 24.66
CA GLU A 236 -14.14 3.06 25.43
C GLU A 236 -14.41 4.07 26.55
N LYS A 237 -15.08 5.18 26.26
CA LYS A 237 -15.44 6.18 27.28
C LYS A 237 -16.43 5.65 28.32
N LEU A 238 -17.37 4.80 27.92
CA LEU A 238 -18.29 4.15 28.86
C LEU A 238 -17.57 3.15 29.77
N PHE A 239 -16.44 2.59 29.31
CA PHE A 239 -15.70 1.55 30.01
C PHE A 239 -14.41 2.05 30.71
N SER A 240 -13.91 3.23 30.39
CA SER A 240 -12.76 3.85 31.06
C SER A 240 -13.07 4.28 32.50
N ASP A 241 -14.35 4.44 32.85
CA ASP A 241 -14.80 4.88 34.18
C ASP A 241 -14.89 3.74 35.23
N THR A 242 -14.46 2.52 34.90
CA THR A 242 -14.43 1.40 35.88
C THR A 242 -13.15 1.32 36.70
N LYS A 243 -13.27 0.87 37.94
CA LYS A 243 -12.18 0.86 38.93
C LYS A 243 -11.14 -0.21 38.61
N GLU A 244 -9.88 0.02 39.01
CA GLU A 244 -8.66 -0.80 38.80
C GLU A 244 -8.76 -2.32 39.06
N ASN A 245 -9.81 -2.82 39.70
CA ASN A 245 -9.98 -4.25 40.05
C ASN A 245 -11.27 -4.89 39.49
N GLU A 246 -11.95 -4.23 38.55
CA GLU A 246 -13.16 -4.76 37.91
C GLU A 246 -12.81 -5.36 36.54
N TYR A 247 -13.19 -6.63 36.31
CA TYR A 247 -13.00 -7.31 35.03
C TYR A 247 -14.33 -7.49 34.32
N TRP A 248 -14.30 -7.34 32.99
CA TRP A 248 -15.49 -7.40 32.17
C TRP A 248 -15.76 -8.81 31.66
N LYS A 249 -17.01 -9.25 31.80
CA LYS A 249 -17.47 -10.54 31.28
C LYS A 249 -18.56 -10.31 30.24
N ILE A 250 -18.19 -10.41 28.97
CA ILE A 250 -19.15 -10.40 27.87
C ILE A 250 -19.61 -11.83 27.61
N LYS A 251 -20.93 -12.04 27.61
CA LYS A 251 -21.55 -13.33 27.29
C LYS A 251 -22.55 -13.16 26.16
N SER A 252 -22.35 -13.91 25.07
CA SER A 252 -23.31 -14.04 23.98
C SER A 252 -23.65 -15.53 23.81
N GLY A 253 -24.74 -15.98 24.43
CA GLY A 253 -25.17 -17.38 24.37
C GLY A 253 -24.12 -18.37 24.89
N ILE A 254 -23.79 -19.39 24.09
CA ILE A 254 -22.85 -20.48 24.42
C ILE A 254 -21.38 -19.99 24.40
N ILE A 255 -21.09 -18.80 23.88
CA ILE A 255 -19.75 -18.21 23.79
C ILE A 255 -19.64 -17.06 24.81
N GLY A 256 -18.61 -17.10 25.65
CA GLY A 256 -18.30 -16.02 26.60
C GLY A 256 -16.80 -15.91 26.84
N GLY A 257 -16.27 -14.70 26.70
CA GLY A 257 -14.88 -14.36 26.92
C GLY A 257 -14.72 -13.34 28.05
N LYS A 258 -13.54 -13.33 28.68
CA LYS A 258 -13.10 -12.19 29.50
C LYS A 258 -12.47 -11.18 28.54
N VAL A 259 -12.79 -9.91 28.72
CA VAL A 259 -12.09 -8.82 28.02
C VAL A 259 -11.08 -8.28 29.01
N ASP A 260 -9.81 -8.57 28.76
CA ASP A 260 -8.72 -7.91 29.46
C ASP A 260 -8.49 -6.57 28.76
N MET A 261 -8.62 -5.46 29.49
CA MET A 261 -8.34 -4.12 28.98
C MET A 261 -6.86 -3.85 29.13
N GLU A 262 -6.04 -4.47 28.28
CA GLU A 262 -4.69 -3.98 28.06
C GLU A 262 -4.80 -2.75 27.15
N GLU A 263 -4.17 -1.64 27.56
CA GLU A 263 -4.07 -0.43 26.76
C GLU A 263 -3.33 -0.74 25.44
N GLU A 264 -4.07 -1.08 24.39
CA GLU A 264 -3.54 -0.91 23.04
C GLU A 264 -3.41 0.59 22.80
N ASP A 265 -2.17 1.05 22.71
CA ASP A 265 -1.77 2.42 22.45
C ASP A 265 -2.46 2.92 21.16
N SER A 266 -3.61 3.56 21.31
CA SER A 266 -4.47 4.11 20.25
C SER A 266 -3.78 5.22 19.43
N SER A 267 -2.52 5.52 19.76
CA SER A 267 -1.63 6.37 18.99
C SER A 267 -0.96 5.66 17.81
N ALA A 268 -1.27 4.39 17.53
CA ALA A 268 -0.69 3.59 16.44
C ALA A 268 -0.61 4.43 15.15
N LYS A 269 0.62 4.86 14.87
CA LYS A 269 0.98 5.57 13.63
C LYS A 269 0.38 4.77 12.48
N LYS A 270 -0.04 5.47 11.42
CA LYS A 270 -0.53 4.90 10.14
C LYS A 270 0.40 3.87 9.47
N ASP A 271 1.50 3.50 10.10
CA ASP A 271 2.46 2.48 9.72
C ASP A 271 2.48 1.39 10.79
N SER A 272 1.80 0.28 10.52
CA SER A 272 1.70 -0.91 11.41
C SER A 272 2.94 -1.81 11.33
N LEU A 273 4.05 -1.28 10.81
CA LEU A 273 5.32 -1.99 10.69
C LEU A 273 5.82 -2.50 12.06
N LYS A 274 5.58 -1.72 13.12
CA LYS A 274 5.98 -2.07 14.49
C LYS A 274 5.25 -3.33 14.98
N ASP A 275 3.94 -3.38 14.78
CA ASP A 275 3.08 -4.50 15.18
C ASP A 275 3.42 -5.80 14.41
N PHE A 276 3.86 -5.69 13.15
CA PHE A 276 4.34 -6.84 12.38
C PHE A 276 5.64 -7.43 12.96
N HIS A 277 6.58 -6.57 13.38
CA HIS A 277 7.82 -7.04 14.00
C HIS A 277 7.56 -7.74 15.34
N GLU A 278 6.69 -7.19 16.19
CA GLU A 278 6.35 -7.78 17.49
C GLU A 278 5.65 -9.15 17.35
N ASN A 279 4.75 -9.31 16.38
CA ASN A 279 3.99 -10.55 16.21
C ASN A 279 4.73 -11.68 15.47
N TYR A 280 5.68 -11.36 14.58
CA TYR A 280 6.33 -12.37 13.73
C TYR A 280 7.84 -12.53 13.98
N PHE A 281 8.46 -11.61 14.71
CA PHE A 281 9.86 -11.67 15.12
C PHE A 281 10.00 -11.24 16.59
N PRO A 282 9.47 -12.02 17.55
CA PRO A 282 9.62 -11.68 18.96
C PRO A 282 11.13 -11.57 19.28
N THR A 283 11.54 -10.39 19.71
CA THR A 283 12.88 -10.15 20.24
C THR A 283 13.02 -10.92 21.54
N TYR A 284 13.90 -11.93 21.54
CA TYR A 284 14.37 -12.61 22.74
C TYR A 284 15.38 -11.74 23.51
#